data_AF-B0TD26-F1
#
_entry.id   AF-B0TD26-F1
#
_cell.length_a   1.000
_cell.length_b   1.000
_cell.length_c   1.000
_cell.angle_alpha   90.00
_cell.angle_beta   90.00
_cell.angle_gamma   90.00
#
_symmetry.space_group_name_H-M   'P 1'
#
loop_
_entity.id
_entity.type
_entity.pdbx_description
1 polymer ?
#
loop_
_entity_poly.entity_id
_entity_poly.type
_entity_poly.pdbx_seq_one_letter_code
_entity_poly.pdbx_strand_id
1 'polypeptide(L)' 'MFTRLLYYGTVHLNRSEEETWLTPIGLLMDLWECHKQFLGLAKPKREVFIEDVIPDGI' A
#
# COMPACT_ATOMS: atom_id res chain seq x y z
N MET A 1 12.82 15.41 -1.32
CA MET A 1 12.12 14.37 -2.13
C MET A 1 12.45 12.96 -1.63
N PHE A 2 13.71 12.65 -1.35
CA PHE A 2 14.15 11.31 -0.95
C PHE A 2 13.84 10.86 0.49
N THR A 3 13.67 11.79 1.43
CA THR A 3 13.40 11.50 2.85
C THR A 3 12.14 10.66 3.06
N ARG A 4 11.09 10.86 2.23
CA ARG A 4 9.87 10.04 2.31
C ARG A 4 10.10 8.61 1.85
N LEU A 5 10.86 8.41 0.78
CA LEU A 5 11.19 7.07 0.27
C LEU A 5 12.06 6.32 1.29
N LEU A 6 13.03 7.02 1.88
CA LEU A 6 13.87 6.46 2.94
C LEU A 6 13.06 6.09 4.18
N TYR A 7 12.09 6.94 4.57
CA TYR A 7 11.19 6.66 5.69
C TYR A 7 10.28 5.45 5.42
N TYR A 8 9.74 5.31 4.22
CA TYR A 8 8.96 4.12 3.84
C TYR A 8 9.82 2.85 3.89
N GLY A 9 11.03 2.88 3.36
CA GLY A 9 11.94 1.73 3.41
C GLY A 9 12.40 1.35 4.82
N THR A 10 12.88 2.32 5.59
CA THR A 10 13.52 2.06 6.88
C THR A 10 12.54 1.86 8.03
N VAL A 11 11.50 2.67 8.12
CA VAL A 11 10.56 2.64 9.25
C VAL A 11 9.39 1.71 8.97
N HIS A 12 8.76 1.82 7.80
CA HIS A 12 7.54 1.05 7.51
C HIS A 12 7.82 -0.35 6.97
N LEU A 13 8.86 -0.50 6.16
CA LEU A 13 9.22 -1.78 5.53
C LEU A 13 10.36 -2.51 6.26
N ASN A 14 10.89 -1.93 7.34
CA ASN A 14 11.95 -2.48 8.18
C ASN A 14 13.19 -2.96 7.37
N ARG A 15 13.57 -2.18 6.36
CA ARG A 15 14.79 -2.41 5.55
C ARG A 15 15.92 -1.53 6.03
N SER A 16 17.15 -1.93 5.76
CA SER A 16 18.29 -1.03 5.88
C SER A 16 18.20 0.11 4.86
N GLU A 17 18.93 1.19 5.12
CA GLU A 17 19.06 2.30 4.17
C GLU A 17 19.65 1.82 2.83
N GLU A 18 20.69 0.98 2.87
CA GLU A 18 21.32 0.41 1.67
C GLU A 18 20.33 -0.42 0.84
N GLU A 19 19.59 -1.34 1.47
CA GLU A 19 18.55 -2.12 0.79
C GLU A 19 17.47 -1.22 0.20
N THR A 20 17.09 -0.14 0.89
CA THR A 20 16.09 0.81 0.40
C THR A 20 16.56 1.51 -0.86
N TRP A 21 17.83 1.92 -0.92
CA TRP A 21 18.43 2.54 -2.10
C TRP A 21 18.62 1.57 -3.27
N LEU A 22 18.90 0.31 -2.98
CA LEU A 22 19.03 -0.75 -3.99
C LEU A 22 17.67 -1.28 -4.48
N THR A 23 16.57 -0.97 -3.77
CA THR A 23 15.23 -1.42 -4.15
C THR A 23 14.72 -0.63 -5.35
N PRO A 24 14.21 -1.29 -6.42
CA PRO A 24 13.55 -0.60 -7.52
C PRO A 24 12.39 0.26 -7.01
N ILE A 25 12.29 1.50 -7.50
CA ILE A 25 11.29 2.45 -6.98
C ILE A 25 9.85 1.96 -7.11
N GLY A 26 9.52 1.22 -8.18
CA GLY A 26 8.21 0.59 -8.37
C GLY A 26 7.90 -0.41 -7.26
N LEU A 27 8.85 -1.31 -6.97
CA LEU A 27 8.71 -2.29 -5.89
C LEU A 27 8.57 -1.62 -4.52
N LEU A 28 9.34 -0.56 -4.24
CA LEU A 28 9.24 0.18 -3.00
C LEU A 28 7.84 0.79 -2.81
N MET A 29 7.26 1.33 -3.88
CA MET A 29 5.91 1.89 -3.88
C MET A 29 4.82 0.82 -3.72
N ASP A 30 4.97 -0.34 -4.37
CA ASP A 30 4.03 -1.46 -4.24
C ASP A 30 4.02 -2.02 -2.81
N LEU A 31 5.20 -2.20 -2.21
CA LEU A 31 5.34 -2.64 -0.82
C LEU A 31 4.71 -1.64 0.15
N TRP A 32 4.89 -0.35 -0.09
CA TRP A 32 4.25 0.69 0.71
C TRP A 32 2.72 0.65 0.57
N GLU A 33 2.17 0.37 -0.62
CA GLU A 33 0.72 0.18 -0.77
C GLU A 33 0.21 -1.05 -0.02
N CYS A 34 0.88 -2.20 -0.13
CA CYS A 34 0.53 -3.39 0.64
C CYS A 34 0.54 -3.10 2.15
N HIS A 35 1.54 -2.37 2.65
CA HIS A 35 1.63 -1.97 4.05
C HIS A 35 0.45 -1.08 4.47
N LYS A 36 0.06 -0.11 3.63
CA LYS A 36 -1.12 0.72 3.90
C LYS A 36 -2.43 -0.08 3.90
N GLN A 37 -2.57 -1.07 3.02
CA GLN A 37 -3.72 -1.97 3.01
C GLN A 37 -3.77 -2.82 4.27
N PHE A 38 -2.65 -3.38 4.69
CA PHE A 38 -2.54 -4.16 5.93
C PHE A 38 -2.93 -3.35 7.17
N LEU A 39 -2.50 -2.09 7.24
CA LEU A 39 -2.87 -1.18 8.33
C LEU A 39 -4.29 -0.59 8.21
N GLY A 40 -5.04 -0.91 7.14
CA GLY A 40 -6.36 -0.31 6.88
C GLY A 40 -6.31 1.19 6.55
N LEU A 41 -5.13 1.74 6.25
CA LEU A 41 -4.94 3.14 5.83
C LEU A 41 -5.32 3.34 4.37
N ALA A 42 -5.22 2.28 3.56
CA ALA A 42 -5.70 2.31 2.18
C ALA A 42 -7.22 2.20 2.19
N LYS A 43 -7.90 3.30 1.85
CA LYS A 43 -9.34 3.24 1.60
C LYS A 43 -9.59 2.47 0.30
N PRO A 44 -10.50 1.50 0.27
CA PRO A 44 -10.91 0.88 -0.98
C PRO A 44 -11.42 1.97 -1.93
N LYS A 45 -11.02 1.90 -3.21
CA LYS A 45 -11.42 2.89 -4.23
C LYS A 45 -12.95 2.94 -4.41
N ARG A 46 -13.64 1.86 -4.02
CA ARG A 46 -15.09 1.73 -3.98
C ARG A 46 -15.44 0.73 -2.87
N GLU A 47 -16.27 1.14 -1.92
CA GLU A 47 -16.97 0.20 -1.03
C GLU A 47 -18.17 -0.32 -1.83
N VAL A 48 -18.21 -1.64 -2.07
CA VAL A 48 -19.32 -2.30 -2.77
C VAL A 48 -19.93 -3.25 -1.75
N PHE A 49 -21.21 -3.08 -1.48
CA PHE A 49 -21.94 -3.97 -0.57
C PHE A 49 -22.57 -5.11 -1.36
N ILE A 50 -22.94 -6.20 -0.68
CA ILE A 50 -23.51 -7.39 -1.34
C ILE A 50 -24.84 -7.01 -2.02
N GLU A 51 -25.55 -6.08 -1.42
CA GLU A 51 -26.79 -5.45 -1.86
C GLU A 51 -26.61 -4.67 -3.18
N ASP A 52 -25.41 -4.14 -3.46
CA ASP A 52 -25.12 -3.46 -4.74
C ASP A 52 -24.85 -4.44 -5.89
N VAL A 53 -24.61 -5.73 -5.57
CA VAL A 53 -24.25 -6.79 -6.53
C VAL A 53 -25.45 -7.70 -6.84
N ILE A 54 -26.35 -7.89 -5.88
CA ILE A 54 -27.57 -8.67 -6.10
C ILE A 54 -28.62 -7.77 -6.78
N PRO A 55 -29.00 -8.05 -8.04
CA PRO A 55 -30.08 -7.29 -8.67
C PRO A 55 -31.39 -7.51 -7.91
N ASP A 56 -32.11 -6.42 -7.61
CA ASP A 56 -33.45 -6.48 -7.02
C ASP A 56 -34.38 -7.33 -7.90
N GLY A 57 -34.75 -8.53 -7.41
CA GLY A 57 -35.80 -9.35 -8.01
C GLY A 57 -35.43 -10.78 -8.44
N ILE A 58 -34.78 -11.56 -7.56
CA ILE A 58 -34.88 -13.04 -7.58
C ILE A 58 -35.82 -13.48 -6.45
#